data_AF-A0A4P8HS40-F1
#
_entry.id   AF-A0A4P8HS40-F1
#
_cell.length_a   1.000
_cell.length_b   1.000
_cell.length_c   1.000
_cell.angle_alpha   90.00
_cell.angle_beta   90.00
_cell.angle_gamma   90.00
#
_symmetry.space_group_name_H-M   'P 1'
#
loop_
_entity.id
_entity.type
_entity.pdbx_description
1 polymer ?
#
loop_
_entity_poly.entity_id
_entity_poly.type
_entity_poly.pdbx_seq_one_letter_code
_entity_poly.pdbx_strand_id
1 'polypeptide(L)'
;MTSIPYYEQHAARLADQYESLDFNEVHAGLLDLLPPPGGIVLDVGAGSGRDAAWFAANGYEVVAVDPSDAMLAQARRLHPADKIRWLPDSLPDLAKVPRLGLRFDLILLSAVWMHIRPADRQRSLRKLATLLAPNGRIAISLRLGAPDTERAMHEVSLQELAALARQFGLRIVQANDSPDKLGRSEVSWTNVVLGLPDDGLGALPLLRHLILADEKASTYKIALLRVIARIADTAAGLVRHEAESVVIPLGLVSLFWLRMYKPLIENQLPQMPPSRLGTGPGFVTDNFHALRQVAPIELGIGSVFMGDTGRHLHRSLTEISHLIRRMPATYLRWPASDNPIFKIDWRRQTSTPSQLQIDEPFLWGFGDFHVPLDIWQALTHYNVWIEPVLVAEWVRLIEAYSADRLPDVRMLAQRLLTWADPLRDTTFARAAVERIRATGKTVYCVWTGARLGDEYDIDHCFPFAAWPCGDAWNLMPSARLINIQKSNRLVTQTALERASDRITEWWADAFIDQAEGQRQRFFLEAAQTLPLLVASPGTADVIDAMKIHRIRLSKDQGLRSWEPVTGRSRESASKEQSESSDTGTAS
;
A
#
# COMPACT_ATOMS: atom_id res chain seq x y z
N MET A 1 -9.32 37.24 27.38
CA MET A 1 -8.79 38.28 26.45
C MET A 1 -8.14 37.57 25.27
N THR A 2 -8.22 38.13 24.07
CA THR A 2 -7.51 37.62 22.87
C THR A 2 -6.15 38.31 22.76
N SER A 3 -5.13 37.64 22.23
CA SER A 3 -3.79 38.20 22.09
C SER A 3 -3.70 39.33 21.04
N ILE A 4 -4.57 39.33 20.02
CA ILE A 4 -4.50 40.20 18.83
C ILE A 4 -4.31 41.71 19.15
N PRO A 5 -5.07 42.34 20.07
CA PRO A 5 -4.92 43.77 20.35
C PRO A 5 -3.51 44.18 20.81
N TYR A 6 -2.80 43.31 21.54
CA TYR A 6 -1.42 43.58 21.96
C TYR A 6 -0.48 43.64 20.75
N TYR A 7 -0.63 42.70 19.81
CA TYR A 7 0.19 42.63 18.61
C TYR A 7 -0.12 43.76 17.64
N GLU A 8 -1.39 44.18 17.52
CA GLU A 8 -1.79 45.38 16.79
C GLU A 8 -1.08 46.63 17.33
N GLN A 9 -1.14 46.85 18.65
CA GLN A 9 -0.62 48.06 19.27
C GLN A 9 0.91 48.13 19.26
N HIS A 10 1.60 46.99 19.30
CA HIS A 10 3.05 46.91 19.47
C HIS A 10 3.80 46.40 18.23
N ALA A 11 3.15 46.37 17.06
CA ALA A 11 3.66 45.70 15.86
C ALA A 11 5.09 46.10 15.46
N ALA A 12 5.40 47.40 15.41
CA ALA A 12 6.73 47.87 15.00
C ALA A 12 7.84 47.38 15.95
N ARG A 13 7.63 47.54 17.27
CA ARG A 13 8.61 47.10 18.29
C ARG A 13 8.79 45.59 18.28
N LEU A 14 7.71 44.83 18.12
CA LEU A 14 7.77 43.37 18.04
C LEU A 14 8.46 42.91 16.76
N ALA A 15 8.21 43.59 15.64
CA ALA A 15 8.90 43.30 14.39
C ALA A 15 10.41 43.46 14.53
N ASP A 16 10.89 44.58 15.07
CA ASP A 16 12.33 44.80 15.30
C ASP A 16 12.94 43.71 16.20
N GLN A 17 12.21 43.29 17.25
CA GLN A 17 12.66 42.22 18.14
C GLN A 17 12.70 40.85 17.46
N TYR A 18 11.77 40.55 16.55
CA TYR A 18 11.71 39.25 15.88
C TYR A 18 12.75 39.14 14.76
N GLU A 19 13.01 40.23 14.04
CA GLU A 19 14.04 40.32 13.01
C GLU A 19 15.48 40.29 13.58
N SER A 20 15.66 40.52 14.88
CA SER A 20 16.98 40.44 15.52
C SER A 20 17.49 39.00 15.74
N LEU A 21 16.69 37.99 15.39
CA LEU A 21 17.02 36.57 15.55
C LEU A 21 17.20 35.92 14.18
N ASP A 22 18.17 35.02 14.03
CA ASP A 22 18.37 34.27 12.80
C ASP A 22 17.46 33.02 12.73
N PHE A 23 16.94 32.72 11.54
CA PHE A 23 16.09 31.56 11.31
C PHE A 23 16.79 30.24 11.68
N ASN A 24 18.05 30.05 11.26
CA ASN A 24 18.76 28.80 11.48
C ASN A 24 19.06 28.59 12.97
N GLU A 25 19.24 29.67 13.74
CA GLU A 25 19.43 29.59 15.18
C GLU A 25 18.15 29.26 15.95
N VAL A 26 17.02 29.84 15.53
CA VAL A 26 15.70 29.60 16.13
C VAL A 26 15.21 28.19 15.79
N HIS A 27 15.42 27.76 14.55
CA HIS A 27 14.87 26.52 13.98
C HIS A 27 15.93 25.46 13.70
N ALA A 28 17.07 25.47 14.41
CA ALA A 28 18.17 24.53 14.21
C ALA A 28 17.71 23.06 14.21
N GLY A 29 16.79 22.70 15.11
CA GLY A 29 16.23 21.34 15.19
C GLY A 29 15.29 20.98 14.04
N LEU A 30 14.85 21.94 13.22
CA LEU A 30 13.96 21.70 12.09
C LEU A 30 14.73 21.50 10.77
N LEU A 31 15.99 21.95 10.67
CA LEU A 31 16.73 22.03 9.41
C LEU A 31 16.81 20.69 8.66
N ASP A 32 17.14 19.60 9.36
CA ASP A 32 17.22 18.25 8.78
C ASP A 32 15.85 17.65 8.42
N LEU A 33 14.77 18.30 8.85
CA LEU A 33 13.39 17.88 8.64
C LEU A 33 12.63 18.83 7.70
N LEU A 34 13.31 19.76 7.05
CA LEU A 34 12.70 20.57 6.01
C LEU A 34 12.36 19.72 4.78
N PRO A 35 11.24 20.01 4.08
CA PRO A 35 11.00 19.42 2.77
C PRO A 35 12.08 19.87 1.78
N PRO A 36 12.32 19.15 0.67
CA PRO A 36 13.24 19.61 -0.35
C PRO A 36 12.82 20.98 -0.93
N PRO A 37 13.76 21.80 -1.41
CA PRO A 37 13.45 23.08 -2.04
C PRO A 37 12.40 22.96 -3.15
N GLY A 38 11.46 23.91 -3.21
CA GLY A 38 10.32 23.90 -4.12
C GLY A 38 9.00 23.43 -3.49
N GLY A 39 9.02 23.00 -2.22
CA GLY A 39 7.81 22.73 -1.45
C GLY A 39 7.00 23.98 -1.09
N ILE A 40 5.76 23.77 -0.65
CA ILE A 40 4.81 24.82 -0.23
C ILE A 40 4.73 24.85 1.30
N VAL A 41 5.03 26.02 1.88
CA VAL A 41 5.05 26.24 3.33
C VAL A 41 3.86 27.11 3.76
N LEU A 42 3.19 26.72 4.83
CA LEU A 42 2.23 27.57 5.55
C LEU A 42 2.89 28.07 6.84
N ASP A 43 3.15 29.38 6.92
CA ASP A 43 3.62 30.03 8.14
C ASP A 43 2.42 30.61 8.90
N VAL A 44 2.04 29.98 10.03
CA VAL A 44 0.88 30.36 10.83
C VAL A 44 1.32 31.23 11.99
N GLY A 45 0.82 32.46 12.03
CA GLY A 45 1.25 33.53 12.92
C GLY A 45 2.60 34.09 12.50
N ALA A 46 2.70 34.49 11.23
CA ALA A 46 3.93 34.87 10.57
C ALA A 46 4.62 36.12 11.16
N GLY A 47 3.90 36.92 11.97
CA GLY A 47 4.47 38.05 12.70
C GLY A 47 5.16 39.05 11.78
N SER A 48 6.46 39.26 11.98
CA SER A 48 7.27 40.19 11.18
C SER A 48 7.59 39.68 9.78
N GLY A 49 7.31 38.40 9.51
CA GLY A 49 7.59 37.76 8.23
C GLY A 49 8.99 37.17 8.10
N ARG A 50 9.82 37.20 9.16
CA ARG A 50 11.19 36.66 9.16
C ARG A 50 11.25 35.22 8.61
N ASP A 51 10.44 34.32 9.18
CA ASP A 51 10.48 32.90 8.84
C ASP A 51 9.99 32.68 7.40
N ALA A 52 8.89 33.33 7.01
CA ALA A 52 8.39 33.35 5.63
C ALA A 52 9.42 33.87 4.61
N ALA A 53 10.18 34.91 4.96
CA ALA A 53 11.22 35.48 4.09
C ALA A 53 12.39 34.52 3.90
N TRP A 54 12.82 33.84 4.96
CA TRP A 54 13.85 32.82 4.87
C TRP A 54 13.43 31.68 3.95
N PHE A 55 12.21 31.17 4.10
CA PHE A 55 11.70 30.12 3.20
C PHE A 55 11.63 30.61 1.74
N ALA A 56 11.09 31.80 1.48
CA ALA A 56 11.03 32.34 0.13
C ALA A 56 12.44 32.46 -0.52
N ALA A 57 13.43 32.93 0.24
CA ALA A 57 14.82 33.03 -0.21
C ALA A 57 15.47 31.66 -0.50
N ASN A 58 15.04 30.60 0.20
CA ASN A 58 15.52 29.23 0.02
C ASN A 58 14.68 28.41 -0.98
N GLY A 59 13.86 29.08 -1.80
CA GLY A 59 13.22 28.47 -2.96
C GLY A 59 11.79 27.95 -2.74
N TYR A 60 11.23 28.08 -1.54
CA TYR A 60 9.87 27.64 -1.22
C TYR A 60 8.81 28.65 -1.65
N GLU A 61 7.59 28.16 -1.90
CA GLU A 61 6.38 28.98 -2.01
C GLU A 61 5.75 29.11 -0.62
N VAL A 62 5.44 30.33 -0.18
CA VAL A 62 5.02 30.58 1.20
C VAL A 62 3.64 31.22 1.26
N VAL A 63 2.72 30.59 1.98
CA VAL A 63 1.50 31.22 2.46
C VAL A 63 1.73 31.63 3.91
N ALA A 64 1.72 32.92 4.19
CA ALA A 64 1.98 33.47 5.51
C ALA A 64 0.70 34.09 6.06
N VAL A 65 0.21 33.59 7.20
CA VAL A 65 -1.01 34.07 7.83
C VAL A 65 -0.73 34.70 9.18
N ASP A 66 -1.40 35.82 9.46
CA ASP A 66 -1.41 36.44 10.79
C ASP A 66 -2.76 37.14 11.00
N PRO A 67 -3.38 37.05 12.19
CA PRO A 67 -4.61 37.78 12.48
C PRO A 67 -4.42 39.30 12.59
N SER A 68 -3.20 39.78 12.82
CA SER A 68 -2.92 41.20 13.01
C SER A 68 -2.62 41.91 11.68
N ASP A 69 -3.47 42.85 11.31
CA ASP A 69 -3.28 43.71 10.13
C ASP A 69 -2.03 44.58 10.28
N ALA A 70 -1.72 45.10 11.48
CA ALA A 70 -0.50 45.86 11.72
C ALA A 70 0.78 45.01 11.58
N MET A 71 0.78 43.76 12.07
CA MET A 71 1.91 42.83 11.85
C MET A 71 2.07 42.51 10.37
N LEU A 72 0.98 42.18 9.66
CA LEU A 72 1.03 41.94 8.21
C LEU A 72 1.52 43.16 7.43
N ALA A 73 1.19 44.38 7.86
CA ALA A 73 1.71 45.60 7.26
C ALA A 73 3.23 45.74 7.46
N GLN A 74 3.76 45.44 8.66
CA GLN A 74 5.21 45.39 8.89
C GLN A 74 5.87 44.31 8.04
N ALA A 75 5.31 43.10 7.99
CA ALA A 75 5.86 41.99 7.25
C ALA A 75 5.95 42.26 5.74
N ARG A 76 4.89 42.81 5.14
CA ARG A 76 4.89 43.22 3.73
C ARG A 76 5.92 44.31 3.43
N ARG A 77 6.13 45.24 4.37
CA ARG A 77 7.09 46.33 4.23
C ARG A 77 8.53 45.82 4.30
N LEU A 78 8.82 44.90 5.21
CA LEU A 78 10.15 44.33 5.42
C LEU A 78 10.51 43.32 4.33
N HIS A 79 9.54 42.51 3.89
CA HIS A 79 9.77 41.34 3.03
C HIS A 79 8.86 41.35 1.79
N PRO A 80 9.21 42.12 0.74
CA PRO A 80 8.41 42.27 -0.48
C PRO A 80 8.57 41.11 -1.49
N ALA A 81 8.97 39.92 -1.04
CA ALA A 81 9.29 38.81 -1.94
C ALA A 81 8.06 38.23 -2.64
N ASP A 82 8.14 38.04 -3.96
CA ASP A 82 7.04 37.55 -4.82
C ASP A 82 6.59 36.12 -4.53
N LYS A 83 7.36 35.35 -3.76
CA LYS A 83 7.02 33.98 -3.34
C LYS A 83 6.20 33.92 -2.05
N ILE A 84 5.92 35.07 -1.43
CA ILE A 84 5.13 35.13 -0.19
C ILE A 84 3.71 35.61 -0.51
N ARG A 85 2.72 34.90 0.04
CA ARG A 85 1.29 35.24 -0.03
C ARG A 85 0.80 35.56 1.37
N TRP A 86 0.65 36.84 1.67
CA TRP A 86 0.21 37.35 2.97
C TRP A 86 -1.32 37.34 3.11
N LEU A 87 -1.85 36.64 4.10
CA LEU A 87 -3.30 36.47 4.29
C LEU A 87 -3.73 36.75 5.75
N PRO A 88 -4.71 37.65 5.99
CA PRO A 88 -5.28 37.81 7.32
C PRO A 88 -6.20 36.63 7.65
N ASP A 89 -5.70 35.68 8.43
CA ASP A 89 -6.40 34.46 8.84
C ASP A 89 -5.87 33.97 10.19
N SER A 90 -6.62 33.11 10.88
CA SER A 90 -6.23 32.70 12.23
C SER A 90 -6.74 31.32 12.63
N LEU A 91 -6.02 30.68 13.54
CA LEU A 91 -6.54 29.54 14.29
C LEU A 91 -7.66 30.00 15.25
N PRO A 92 -8.62 29.12 15.61
CA PRO A 92 -8.67 27.68 15.30
C PRO A 92 -9.23 27.32 13.92
N ASP A 93 -9.69 28.30 13.13
CA ASP A 93 -10.52 28.03 11.96
C ASP A 93 -9.76 28.01 10.64
N LEU A 94 -8.76 28.87 10.48
CA LEU A 94 -8.11 29.18 9.22
C LEU A 94 -9.17 29.25 8.10
N ALA A 95 -10.05 30.25 8.15
CA ALA A 95 -11.24 30.28 7.31
C ALA A 95 -10.94 30.49 5.82
N LYS A 96 -9.77 31.08 5.50
CA LYS A 96 -9.35 31.44 4.15
C LYS A 96 -8.39 30.41 3.57
N VAL A 97 -7.42 29.91 4.34
CA VAL A 97 -6.39 28.97 3.84
C VAL A 97 -6.97 27.74 3.11
N PRO A 98 -7.98 27.01 3.61
CA PRO A 98 -8.57 25.86 2.92
C PRO A 98 -9.19 26.21 1.57
N ARG A 99 -9.65 27.46 1.38
CA ARG A 99 -10.27 27.91 0.13
C ARG A 99 -9.25 28.10 -1.00
N LEU A 100 -7.95 28.11 -0.69
CA LEU A 100 -6.88 28.14 -1.67
C LEU A 100 -6.75 26.81 -2.43
N GLY A 101 -7.35 25.73 -1.93
CA GLY A 101 -7.21 24.40 -2.53
C GLY A 101 -5.80 23.79 -2.39
N LEU A 102 -4.93 24.41 -1.61
CA LEU A 102 -3.55 23.98 -1.40
C LEU A 102 -3.43 22.90 -0.32
N ARG A 103 -2.31 22.20 -0.39
CA ARG A 103 -1.76 21.34 0.65
C ARG A 103 -0.31 21.74 0.89
N PHE A 104 0.18 21.57 2.11
CA PHE A 104 1.46 22.11 2.54
C PHE A 104 2.43 21.00 2.94
N ASP A 105 3.65 21.08 2.43
CA ASP A 105 4.76 20.18 2.76
C ASP A 105 5.29 20.48 4.18
N LEU A 106 5.18 21.74 4.62
CA LEU A 106 5.46 22.16 5.97
C LEU A 106 4.43 23.19 6.44
N ILE A 107 3.93 23.00 7.66
CA ILE A 107 3.16 24.02 8.38
C ILE A 107 3.95 24.42 9.62
N LEU A 108 4.36 25.69 9.70
CA LEU A 108 5.13 26.23 10.82
C LEU A 108 4.23 27.02 11.77
N LEU A 109 4.35 26.74 13.07
CA LEU A 109 3.75 27.49 14.18
C LEU A 109 4.89 27.94 15.11
N SER A 110 5.58 28.99 14.70
CA SER A 110 6.70 29.57 15.42
C SER A 110 6.18 30.53 16.50
N ALA A 111 6.24 30.09 17.77
CA ALA A 111 5.78 30.86 18.92
C ALA A 111 4.29 31.25 18.87
N VAL A 112 3.43 30.32 18.42
CA VAL A 112 1.98 30.56 18.26
C VAL A 112 1.11 29.70 19.18
N TRP A 113 1.51 28.46 19.49
CA TRP A 113 0.64 27.49 20.17
C TRP A 113 0.15 27.96 21.56
N MET A 114 0.97 28.74 22.27
CA MET A 114 0.61 29.33 23.56
C MET A 114 -0.50 30.38 23.49
N HIS A 115 -0.80 30.94 22.31
CA HIS A 115 -1.91 31.88 22.13
C HIS A 115 -3.26 31.18 21.87
N ILE A 116 -3.25 29.86 21.67
CA ILE A 116 -4.47 29.08 21.43
C ILE A 116 -5.04 28.62 22.76
N ARG A 117 -6.29 29.00 23.02
CA ARG A 117 -7.03 28.56 24.22
C ARG A 117 -7.09 27.03 24.25
N PRO A 118 -6.94 26.37 25.41
CA PRO A 118 -6.97 24.91 25.51
C PRO A 118 -8.17 24.26 24.82
N ALA A 119 -9.38 24.85 24.96
CA ALA A 119 -10.61 24.36 24.32
C ALA A 119 -10.58 24.40 22.77
N ASP A 120 -9.73 25.24 22.18
CA ASP A 120 -9.61 25.43 20.73
C ASP A 120 -8.45 24.62 20.11
N ARG A 121 -7.54 24.06 20.92
CA ARG A 121 -6.34 23.34 20.46
C ARG A 121 -6.68 22.11 19.63
N GLN A 122 -7.69 21.33 20.04
CA GLN A 122 -8.13 20.15 19.29
C GLN A 122 -8.64 20.53 17.90
N ARG A 123 -9.48 21.57 17.79
CA ARG A 123 -10.00 22.07 16.51
C ARG A 123 -8.87 22.61 15.62
N SER A 124 -7.94 23.35 16.23
CA SER A 124 -6.76 23.90 15.57
C SER A 124 -5.92 22.79 14.94
N LEU A 125 -5.58 21.77 15.73
CA LEU A 125 -4.74 20.67 15.25
C LEU A 125 -5.43 19.85 14.16
N ARG A 126 -6.74 19.59 14.30
CA ARG A 126 -7.55 18.97 13.23
C ARG A 126 -7.45 19.75 11.92
N LYS A 127 -7.60 21.08 11.99
CA LYS A 127 -7.53 21.95 10.80
C LYS A 127 -6.15 21.86 10.15
N LEU A 128 -5.08 21.95 10.94
CA LEU A 128 -3.70 21.85 10.44
C LEU A 128 -3.44 20.48 9.79
N ALA A 129 -3.87 19.39 10.42
CA ALA A 129 -3.73 18.04 9.87
C ALA A 129 -4.39 17.90 8.49
N THR A 130 -5.59 18.48 8.29
CA THR A 130 -6.28 18.43 6.98
C THR A 130 -5.63 19.24 5.86
N LEU A 131 -4.70 20.13 6.21
CA LEU A 131 -3.98 20.98 5.28
C LEU A 131 -2.63 20.38 4.85
N LEU A 132 -2.17 19.30 5.47
CA LEU A 132 -0.92 18.65 5.11
C LEU A 132 -0.99 18.02 3.72
N ALA A 133 0.08 18.22 2.95
CA ALA A 133 0.39 17.36 1.82
C ALA A 133 0.73 15.95 2.32
N PRO A 134 0.67 14.93 1.44
CA PRO A 134 1.26 13.63 1.79
C PRO A 134 2.72 13.81 2.23
N ASN A 135 3.13 13.13 3.30
CA ASN A 135 4.44 13.30 3.96
C ASN A 135 4.74 14.71 4.53
N GLY A 136 3.76 15.62 4.48
CA GLY A 136 3.89 16.95 5.06
C GLY A 136 4.06 16.91 6.58
N ARG A 137 4.72 17.95 7.10
CA ARG A 137 5.04 18.08 8.53
C ARG A 137 4.41 19.31 9.15
N ILE A 138 4.11 19.25 10.45
CA ILE A 138 3.73 20.41 11.26
C ILE A 138 4.84 20.63 12.27
N ALA A 139 5.50 21.79 12.23
CA ALA A 139 6.48 22.21 13.22
C ALA A 139 5.84 23.19 14.20
N ILE A 140 5.89 22.89 15.50
CA ILE A 140 5.29 23.69 16.55
C ILE A 140 6.34 23.95 17.63
N SER A 141 6.54 25.21 18.02
CA SER A 141 7.35 25.53 19.20
C SER A 141 6.47 25.74 20.44
N LEU A 142 6.82 25.03 21.51
CA LEU A 142 6.14 25.10 22.80
C LEU A 142 6.98 25.97 23.76
N ARG A 143 6.43 27.12 24.18
CA ARG A 143 7.06 27.97 25.19
C ARG A 143 6.76 27.45 26.59
N LEU A 144 7.76 26.89 27.25
CA LEU A 144 7.70 26.46 28.63
C LEU A 144 8.07 27.61 29.56
N GLY A 145 7.38 27.69 30.71
CA GLY A 145 7.50 28.79 31.68
C GLY A 145 6.16 29.45 31.99
N ALA A 146 6.14 30.41 32.91
CA ALA A 146 4.92 31.09 33.32
C ALA A 146 4.24 31.79 32.13
N PRO A 147 2.90 31.69 31.97
CA PRO A 147 2.19 32.37 30.90
C PRO A 147 2.27 33.89 31.01
N ASP A 148 2.53 34.57 29.89
CA ASP A 148 2.45 36.04 29.79
C ASP A 148 0.97 36.47 29.68
N THR A 149 0.44 37.05 30.75
CA THR A 149 -0.97 37.44 30.84
C THR A 149 -1.30 38.67 29.99
N GLU A 150 -0.36 39.59 29.76
CA GLU A 150 -0.56 40.76 28.89
C GLU A 150 -0.77 40.33 27.44
N ARG A 151 -0.04 39.28 27.02
CA ARG A 151 -0.15 38.69 25.69
C ARG A 151 -1.22 37.60 25.59
N ALA A 152 -2.01 37.42 26.64
CA ALA A 152 -3.03 36.38 26.75
C ALA A 152 -2.50 34.97 26.41
N MET A 153 -1.29 34.63 26.87
CA MET A 153 -0.70 33.31 26.67
C MET A 153 -1.29 32.29 27.66
N HIS A 154 -1.25 31.03 27.26
CA HIS A 154 -1.69 29.88 28.02
C HIS A 154 -0.54 28.89 28.21
N GLU A 155 -0.57 28.12 29.29
CA GLU A 155 0.37 27.02 29.51
C GLU A 155 0.26 25.98 28.38
N VAL A 156 1.40 25.43 27.97
CA VAL A 156 1.50 24.43 26.89
C VAL A 156 2.23 23.20 27.40
N SER A 157 1.89 22.04 26.83
CA SER A 157 2.48 20.76 27.23
C SER A 157 2.72 19.87 26.02
N LEU A 158 3.89 19.24 25.98
CA LEU A 158 4.20 18.20 24.99
C LEU A 158 3.23 17.02 25.13
N GLN A 159 2.85 16.66 26.35
CA GLN A 159 1.94 15.55 26.61
C GLN A 159 0.54 15.83 26.04
N GLU A 160 0.02 17.05 26.25
CA GLU A 160 -1.27 17.47 25.68
C GLU A 160 -1.20 17.47 24.15
N LEU A 161 -0.15 18.08 23.57
CA LEU A 161 0.02 18.12 22.12
C LEU A 161 0.10 16.71 21.52
N ALA A 162 0.86 15.80 22.14
CA ALA A 162 0.99 14.41 21.72
C ALA A 162 -0.35 13.67 21.79
N ALA A 163 -1.14 13.88 22.84
CA ALA A 163 -2.45 13.26 23.01
C ALA A 163 -3.44 13.74 21.93
N LEU A 164 -3.45 15.04 21.63
CA LEU A 164 -4.26 15.62 20.56
C LEU A 164 -3.81 15.13 19.18
N ALA A 165 -2.49 15.08 18.93
CA ALA A 165 -1.92 14.63 17.65
C ALA A 165 -2.38 13.21 17.28
N ARG A 166 -2.32 12.29 18.24
CA ARG A 166 -2.74 10.89 18.04
C ARG A 166 -4.21 10.76 17.61
N GLN A 167 -5.10 11.65 18.06
CA GLN A 167 -6.52 11.62 17.67
C GLN A 167 -6.72 11.90 16.18
N PHE A 168 -5.76 12.55 15.52
CA PHE A 168 -5.80 12.90 14.10
C PHE A 168 -4.78 12.12 13.27
N GLY A 169 -4.28 10.99 13.80
CA GLY A 169 -3.32 10.15 13.10
C GLY A 169 -1.92 10.75 13.00
N LEU A 170 -1.64 11.89 13.64
CA LEU A 170 -0.31 12.49 13.67
C LEU A 170 0.56 11.79 14.71
N ARG A 171 1.84 11.58 14.37
CA ARG A 171 2.89 11.14 15.32
C ARG A 171 3.93 12.22 15.51
N ILE A 172 4.58 12.21 16.67
CA ILE A 172 5.81 12.99 16.88
C ILE A 172 6.92 12.33 16.07
N VAL A 173 7.43 13.06 15.08
CA VAL A 173 8.63 12.71 14.32
C VAL A 173 9.87 13.08 15.14
N GLN A 174 9.85 14.25 15.77
CA GLN A 174 10.94 14.75 16.59
C GLN A 174 10.44 15.72 17.66
N ALA A 175 11.09 15.74 18.82
CA ALA A 175 10.88 16.74 19.86
C ALA A 175 12.23 17.09 20.50
N ASN A 176 12.66 18.35 20.36
CA ASN A 176 13.95 18.82 20.86
C ASN A 176 13.77 20.04 21.76
N ASP A 177 14.41 20.03 22.92
CA ASP A 177 14.45 21.17 23.81
C ASP A 177 15.52 22.17 23.38
N SER A 178 15.27 23.45 23.63
CA SER A 178 16.18 24.55 23.32
C SER A 178 16.01 25.71 24.31
N PRO A 179 17.10 26.43 24.64
CA PRO A 179 17.02 27.62 25.48
C PRO A 179 16.36 28.80 24.73
N ASP A 180 15.82 29.76 25.47
CA ASP A 180 15.27 30.99 24.90
C ASP A 180 16.35 31.86 24.23
N LYS A 181 16.15 32.19 22.95
CA LYS A 181 17.11 33.00 22.16
C LYS A 181 17.02 34.50 22.43
N LEU A 182 16.01 34.95 23.18
CA LEU A 182 15.87 36.34 23.63
C LEU A 182 16.47 36.58 25.02
N GLY A 183 17.15 35.58 25.60
CA GLY A 183 17.91 35.71 26.84
C GLY A 183 17.08 35.65 28.13
N ARG A 184 15.82 35.19 28.06
CA ARG A 184 14.95 35.03 29.24
C ARG A 184 15.25 33.71 29.94
N SER A 185 15.75 33.76 31.17
CA SER A 185 16.18 32.57 31.92
C SER A 185 15.04 31.71 32.44
N GLU A 186 13.84 32.30 32.58
CA GLU A 186 12.61 31.66 33.02
C GLU A 186 11.81 30.99 31.91
N VAL A 187 12.28 31.09 30.66
CA VAL A 187 11.63 30.54 29.47
C VAL A 187 12.53 29.51 28.80
N SER A 188 11.95 28.37 28.44
CA SER A 188 12.58 27.39 27.54
C SER A 188 11.61 26.97 26.45
N TRP A 189 12.12 26.30 25.42
CA TRP A 189 11.34 25.92 24.26
C TRP A 189 11.48 24.44 23.98
N THR A 190 10.37 23.79 23.61
CA THR A 190 10.40 22.46 22.98
C THR A 190 9.88 22.59 21.55
N ASN A 191 10.72 22.28 20.57
CA ASN A 191 10.35 22.26 19.16
C ASN A 191 9.88 20.86 18.78
N VAL A 192 8.62 20.75 18.36
CA VAL A 192 7.94 19.49 18.06
C VAL A 192 7.62 19.43 16.58
N VAL A 193 8.04 18.37 15.91
CA VAL A 193 7.68 18.08 14.52
C VAL A 193 6.69 16.92 14.51
N LEU A 194 5.51 17.15 13.96
CA LEU A 194 4.46 16.16 13.74
C LEU A 194 4.40 15.77 12.28
N GLY A 195 4.06 14.51 11.99
CA GLY A 195 3.81 14.03 10.64
C GLY A 195 2.73 12.97 10.63
N LEU A 196 2.06 12.80 9.50
CA LEU A 196 1.20 11.64 9.26
C LEU A 196 2.10 10.42 8.96
N PRO A 197 1.73 9.21 9.39
CA PRO A 197 2.29 7.99 8.83
C PRO A 197 1.92 7.96 7.33
N ASP A 198 2.89 7.74 6.45
CA ASP A 198 2.60 7.45 5.05
C ASP A 198 1.86 6.10 5.00
N ASP A 199 0.66 6.10 4.44
CA ASP A 199 -0.15 4.90 4.18
C ASP A 199 -0.08 4.48 2.71
N GLY A 200 0.86 5.07 1.95
CA GLY A 200 1.03 4.90 0.52
C GLY A 200 0.39 6.01 -0.31
N LEU A 201 -0.45 6.88 0.26
CA LEU A 201 -0.99 8.03 -0.47
C LEU A 201 0.11 8.97 -0.97
N GLY A 202 1.23 9.07 -0.26
CA GLY A 202 2.39 9.87 -0.66
C GLY A 202 3.02 9.45 -1.97
N ALA A 203 2.97 8.16 -2.30
CA ALA A 203 3.50 7.64 -3.55
C ALA A 203 2.53 7.77 -4.74
N LEU A 204 1.25 8.13 -4.55
CA LEU A 204 0.30 8.23 -5.67
C LEU A 204 0.67 9.29 -6.72
N PRO A 205 1.10 10.53 -6.35
CA PRO A 205 1.59 11.50 -7.33
C PRO A 205 2.80 10.99 -8.12
N LEU A 206 3.73 10.33 -7.44
CA LEU A 206 4.89 9.69 -8.07
C LEU A 206 4.45 8.60 -9.05
N LEU A 207 3.62 7.65 -8.61
CA LEU A 207 3.12 6.56 -9.45
C LEU A 207 2.35 7.10 -10.64
N ARG A 208 1.52 8.12 -10.47
CA ARG A 208 0.85 8.82 -11.57
C ARG A 208 1.86 9.38 -12.58
N HIS A 209 2.92 10.04 -12.10
CA HIS A 209 3.97 10.56 -12.95
C HIS A 209 4.69 9.44 -13.73
N LEU A 210 5.14 8.39 -13.04
CA LEU A 210 5.83 7.23 -13.65
C LEU A 210 4.94 6.51 -14.68
N ILE A 211 3.64 6.39 -14.40
CA ILE A 211 2.71 5.67 -15.28
C ILE A 211 2.34 6.54 -16.49
N LEU A 212 2.02 7.83 -16.31
CA LEU A 212 1.39 8.64 -17.37
C LEU A 212 2.34 9.63 -18.05
N ALA A 213 3.26 10.26 -17.30
CA ALA A 213 4.07 11.38 -17.78
C ALA A 213 5.49 10.96 -18.19
N ASP A 214 6.06 9.99 -17.49
CA ASP A 214 7.43 9.52 -17.73
C ASP A 214 7.59 8.89 -19.13
N GLU A 215 8.70 9.20 -19.81
CA GLU A 215 8.94 8.78 -21.20
C GLU A 215 9.21 7.28 -21.28
N LYS A 216 8.58 6.63 -22.28
CA LYS A 216 8.57 5.18 -22.44
C LYS A 216 9.19 4.76 -23.77
N ALA A 217 10.44 4.33 -23.71
CA ALA A 217 11.16 3.74 -24.85
C ALA A 217 10.77 2.27 -25.14
N SER A 218 10.00 1.64 -24.25
CA SER A 218 9.42 0.30 -24.37
C SER A 218 8.29 0.13 -23.35
N THR A 219 7.62 -1.02 -23.36
CA THR A 219 6.63 -1.40 -22.33
C THR A 219 7.23 -1.76 -20.98
N TYR A 220 8.57 -1.77 -20.85
CA TYR A 220 9.26 -2.33 -19.69
C TYR A 220 8.92 -1.62 -18.37
N LYS A 221 8.87 -0.29 -18.36
CA LYS A 221 8.56 0.49 -17.16
C LYS A 221 7.19 0.11 -16.58
N ILE A 222 6.18 0.05 -17.45
CA ILE A 222 4.81 -0.34 -17.09
C ILE A 222 4.77 -1.80 -16.63
N ALA A 223 5.50 -2.68 -17.32
CA ALA A 223 5.59 -4.07 -16.91
C ALA A 223 6.20 -4.24 -15.52
N LEU A 224 7.29 -3.54 -15.19
CA LEU A 224 7.91 -3.66 -13.87
C LEU A 224 6.97 -3.16 -12.76
N LEU A 225 6.33 -2.00 -12.95
CA LEU A 225 5.36 -1.49 -11.98
C LEU A 225 4.20 -2.45 -11.78
N ARG A 226 3.71 -3.06 -12.88
CA ARG A 226 2.66 -4.10 -12.80
C ARG A 226 3.13 -5.38 -12.13
N VAL A 227 4.37 -5.83 -12.37
CA VAL A 227 4.94 -6.97 -11.62
C VAL A 227 4.87 -6.70 -10.12
N ILE A 228 5.34 -5.53 -9.67
CA ILE A 228 5.36 -5.19 -8.25
C ILE A 228 3.94 -5.10 -7.70
N ALA A 229 3.02 -4.48 -8.43
CA ALA A 229 1.60 -4.40 -8.07
C ALA A 229 0.97 -5.79 -7.87
N ARG A 230 1.23 -6.72 -8.80
CA ARG A 230 0.74 -8.10 -8.71
C ARG A 230 1.37 -8.88 -7.56
N ILE A 231 2.65 -8.67 -7.28
CA ILE A 231 3.31 -9.33 -6.14
C ILE A 231 2.76 -8.79 -4.82
N ALA A 232 2.56 -7.47 -4.69
CA ALA A 232 1.95 -6.86 -3.50
C ALA A 232 0.53 -7.36 -3.24
N ASP A 233 -0.21 -7.65 -4.30
CA ASP A 233 -1.56 -8.20 -4.22
C ASP A 233 -1.57 -9.71 -3.89
N THR A 234 -0.82 -10.51 -4.65
CA THR A 234 -1.01 -11.97 -4.70
C THR A 234 0.09 -12.81 -4.06
N ALA A 235 1.26 -12.23 -3.76
CA ALA A 235 2.43 -12.97 -3.28
C ALA A 235 3.17 -12.25 -2.14
N ALA A 236 2.43 -11.45 -1.35
CA ALA A 236 2.99 -10.70 -0.23
C ALA A 236 3.57 -11.60 0.89
N GLY A 237 3.25 -12.89 0.92
CA GLY A 237 3.85 -13.83 1.88
C GLY A 237 5.35 -14.11 1.64
N LEU A 238 5.86 -13.83 0.42
CA LEU A 238 7.26 -14.12 0.04
C LEU A 238 8.21 -12.92 0.20
N VAL A 239 7.73 -11.80 0.71
CA VAL A 239 8.54 -10.57 0.82
C VAL A 239 9.08 -10.41 2.24
N ARG A 240 10.18 -9.66 2.37
CA ARG A 240 10.76 -9.28 3.67
C ARG A 240 10.54 -7.79 3.89
N HIS A 241 10.08 -7.44 5.09
CA HIS A 241 9.89 -6.04 5.47
C HIS A 241 11.15 -5.48 6.16
N GLU A 242 11.64 -4.35 5.68
CA GLU A 242 12.69 -3.55 6.30
C GLU A 242 12.10 -2.20 6.78
N ALA A 243 12.92 -1.34 7.41
CA ALA A 243 12.44 -0.08 7.99
C ALA A 243 11.90 0.91 6.94
N GLU A 244 12.53 0.98 5.77
CA GLU A 244 12.21 1.96 4.70
C GLU A 244 11.88 1.30 3.36
N SER A 245 11.90 -0.03 3.29
CA SER A 245 11.69 -0.78 2.06
C SER A 245 11.01 -2.13 2.32
N VAL A 246 10.51 -2.71 1.23
CA VAL A 246 10.11 -4.11 1.15
C VAL A 246 11.01 -4.81 0.13
N VAL A 247 11.58 -5.94 0.53
CA VAL A 247 12.48 -6.73 -0.30
C VAL A 247 11.72 -7.90 -0.91
N ILE A 248 11.75 -7.98 -2.23
CA ILE A 248 11.11 -9.01 -3.04
C ILE A 248 12.19 -9.93 -3.62
N PRO A 249 11.97 -11.26 -3.69
CA PRO A 249 12.87 -12.14 -4.42
C PRO A 249 12.96 -11.75 -5.90
N LEU A 250 14.17 -11.47 -6.42
CA LEU A 250 14.33 -11.05 -7.82
C LEU A 250 13.90 -12.13 -8.82
N GLY A 251 13.97 -13.41 -8.43
CA GLY A 251 13.45 -14.52 -9.22
C GLY A 251 11.94 -14.45 -9.38
N LEU A 252 11.22 -13.99 -8.35
CA LEU A 252 9.77 -13.82 -8.38
C LEU A 252 9.37 -12.68 -9.34
N VAL A 253 10.11 -11.56 -9.28
CA VAL A 253 9.95 -10.45 -10.22
C VAL A 253 10.16 -10.94 -11.66
N SER A 254 11.18 -11.77 -11.88
CA SER A 254 11.51 -12.33 -13.20
C SER A 254 10.47 -13.34 -13.69
N LEU A 255 9.89 -14.13 -12.78
CA LEU A 255 8.84 -15.09 -13.09
C LEU A 255 7.54 -14.41 -13.51
N PHE A 256 7.12 -13.38 -12.76
CA PHE A 256 5.92 -12.59 -13.08
C PHE A 256 6.10 -11.82 -14.39
N TRP A 257 7.32 -11.31 -14.64
CA TRP A 257 7.68 -10.72 -15.92
C TRP A 257 7.49 -11.69 -17.08
N LEU A 258 8.06 -12.91 -16.98
CA LEU A 258 7.92 -13.96 -17.98
C LEU A 258 6.44 -14.27 -18.25
N ARG A 259 5.65 -14.46 -17.18
CA ARG A 259 4.20 -14.77 -17.28
C ARG A 259 3.41 -13.72 -18.03
N MET A 260 3.67 -12.43 -17.79
CA MET A 260 2.94 -11.35 -18.46
C MET A 260 3.34 -11.18 -19.93
N TYR A 261 4.63 -11.28 -20.24
CA TYR A 261 5.09 -11.06 -21.61
C TYR A 261 4.79 -12.23 -22.53
N LYS A 262 4.83 -13.46 -22.02
CA LYS A 262 4.64 -14.66 -22.83
C LYS A 262 3.43 -14.63 -23.77
N PRO A 263 2.18 -14.41 -23.29
CA PRO A 263 1.02 -14.34 -24.17
C PRO A 263 1.12 -13.20 -25.20
N LEU A 264 1.75 -12.06 -24.86
CA LEU A 264 1.90 -10.93 -25.76
C LEU A 264 2.89 -11.23 -26.91
N ILE A 265 4.05 -11.80 -26.58
CA ILE A 265 5.11 -12.12 -27.54
C ILE A 265 4.66 -13.25 -28.48
N GLU A 266 3.99 -14.28 -27.96
CA GLU A 266 3.51 -15.40 -28.77
C GLU A 266 2.39 -15.00 -29.74
N ASN A 267 1.64 -13.95 -29.40
CA ASN A 267 0.64 -13.33 -30.28
C ASN A 267 1.22 -12.14 -31.08
N GLN A 268 2.55 -11.99 -31.11
CA GLN A 268 3.27 -11.01 -31.94
C GLN A 268 2.89 -9.54 -31.65
N LEU A 269 2.45 -9.24 -30.42
CA LEU A 269 2.15 -7.87 -30.02
C LEU A 269 3.44 -7.08 -29.76
N PRO A 270 3.61 -5.89 -30.37
CA PRO A 270 4.84 -5.11 -30.24
C PRO A 270 5.03 -4.55 -28.83
N GLN A 271 6.24 -4.71 -28.28
CA GLN A 271 6.62 -4.22 -26.96
C GLN A 271 7.67 -3.10 -27.01
N MET A 272 8.07 -2.73 -28.23
CA MET A 272 9.08 -1.72 -28.56
C MET A 272 8.54 -0.84 -29.70
N PRO A 273 8.94 0.45 -29.79
CA PRO A 273 8.50 1.34 -30.85
C PRO A 273 8.98 0.89 -32.24
N PRO A 274 8.29 1.30 -33.34
CA PRO A 274 8.65 0.92 -34.71
C PRO A 274 10.05 1.36 -35.14
N SER A 275 10.59 2.44 -34.56
CA SER A 275 11.98 2.87 -34.81
C SER A 275 13.03 1.83 -34.42
N ARG A 276 12.64 0.81 -33.64
CA ARG A 276 13.45 -0.37 -33.28
C ARG A 276 13.06 -1.65 -34.03
N LEU A 277 12.32 -1.54 -35.13
CA LEU A 277 11.92 -2.67 -36.00
C LEU A 277 13.12 -3.59 -36.28
N GLY A 278 12.98 -4.88 -35.98
CA GLY A 278 14.04 -5.89 -36.12
C GLY A 278 14.81 -6.21 -34.83
N THR A 279 14.67 -5.42 -33.76
CA THR A 279 15.18 -5.76 -32.43
C THR A 279 14.03 -6.07 -31.49
N GLY A 280 13.75 -7.36 -31.29
CA GLY A 280 12.76 -7.82 -30.32
C GLY A 280 13.14 -7.44 -28.88
N PRO A 281 12.24 -7.64 -27.91
CA PRO A 281 12.55 -7.40 -26.50
C PRO A 281 13.79 -8.21 -26.10
N GLY A 282 14.77 -7.57 -25.46
CA GLY A 282 16.10 -8.17 -25.21
C GLY A 282 16.15 -9.42 -24.32
N PHE A 283 15.01 -9.88 -23.77
CA PHE A 283 14.87 -11.15 -23.04
C PHE A 283 14.20 -12.27 -23.86
N VAL A 284 13.74 -11.97 -25.08
CA VAL A 284 13.15 -12.96 -25.99
C VAL A 284 14.28 -13.63 -26.75
N THR A 285 14.85 -14.67 -26.13
CA THR A 285 15.97 -15.47 -26.63
C THR A 285 15.51 -16.88 -27.04
N ASP A 286 16.43 -17.73 -27.51
CA ASP A 286 16.15 -19.15 -27.75
C ASP A 286 15.62 -19.86 -26.49
N ASN A 287 16.08 -19.46 -25.31
CA ASN A 287 15.59 -20.00 -24.03
C ASN A 287 14.12 -19.63 -23.81
N PHE A 288 13.74 -18.40 -24.12
CA PHE A 288 12.34 -17.97 -24.04
C PHE A 288 11.46 -18.75 -25.03
N HIS A 289 11.92 -18.90 -26.28
CA HIS A 289 11.17 -19.63 -27.31
C HIS A 289 11.04 -21.13 -27.01
N ALA A 290 12.04 -21.74 -26.36
CA ALA A 290 11.96 -23.13 -25.94
C ALA A 290 10.84 -23.38 -24.91
N LEU A 291 10.36 -22.34 -24.21
CA LEU A 291 9.24 -22.42 -23.26
C LEU A 291 7.87 -22.28 -23.93
N ARG A 292 7.76 -22.27 -25.27
CA ARG A 292 6.47 -22.07 -25.97
C ARG A 292 5.36 -23.00 -25.51
N GLN A 293 5.68 -24.25 -25.15
CA GLN A 293 4.70 -25.25 -24.71
C GLN A 293 4.30 -25.14 -23.23
N VAL A 294 5.02 -24.36 -22.42
CA VAL A 294 4.70 -24.17 -21.00
C VAL A 294 3.65 -23.06 -20.90
N ALA A 295 2.43 -23.32 -20.47
CA ALA A 295 1.43 -22.27 -20.33
C ALA A 295 1.80 -21.27 -19.20
N PRO A 296 1.41 -19.98 -19.28
CA PRO A 296 1.67 -19.01 -18.22
C PRO A 296 1.16 -19.43 -16.83
N ILE A 297 0.13 -20.28 -16.77
CA ILE A 297 -0.40 -20.80 -15.51
C ILE A 297 0.49 -21.89 -14.89
N GLU A 298 1.26 -22.63 -15.70
CA GLU A 298 2.18 -23.67 -15.22
C GLU A 298 3.43 -23.06 -14.56
N LEU A 299 3.71 -21.77 -14.81
CA LEU A 299 4.76 -20.98 -14.18
C LEU A 299 4.35 -20.49 -12.78
N GLY A 300 3.70 -21.37 -12.02
CA GLY A 300 3.29 -21.16 -10.64
C GLY A 300 4.42 -21.52 -9.67
N ILE A 301 4.40 -20.93 -8.49
CA ILE A 301 5.30 -21.31 -7.42
C ILE A 301 4.85 -22.69 -6.89
N GLY A 302 5.79 -23.58 -6.64
CA GLY A 302 5.57 -25.00 -6.37
C GLY A 302 5.69 -25.89 -7.63
N SER A 303 5.66 -25.32 -8.84
CA SER A 303 5.80 -26.10 -10.06
C SER A 303 7.21 -26.69 -10.21
N VAL A 304 7.27 -27.91 -10.77
CA VAL A 304 8.50 -28.68 -10.97
C VAL A 304 8.73 -28.92 -12.46
N PHE A 305 9.94 -28.63 -12.93
CA PHE A 305 10.38 -28.78 -14.31
C PHE A 305 11.60 -29.69 -14.40
N MET A 306 11.57 -30.65 -15.32
CA MET A 306 12.64 -31.63 -15.54
C MET A 306 13.35 -31.36 -16.88
N GLY A 307 14.60 -31.81 -16.98
CA GLY A 307 15.34 -31.82 -18.23
C GLY A 307 15.53 -30.43 -18.85
N ASP A 308 15.41 -30.34 -20.17
CA ASP A 308 15.71 -29.10 -20.91
C ASP A 308 14.70 -27.99 -20.66
N THR A 309 13.42 -28.31 -20.38
CA THR A 309 12.43 -27.29 -20.02
C THR A 309 12.83 -26.53 -18.75
N GLY A 310 13.29 -27.26 -17.72
CA GLY A 310 13.81 -26.63 -16.50
C GLY A 310 15.06 -25.78 -16.77
N ARG A 311 15.94 -26.24 -17.67
CA ARG A 311 17.11 -25.48 -18.11
C ARG A 311 16.76 -24.18 -18.80
N HIS A 312 15.84 -24.21 -19.76
CA HIS A 312 15.39 -23.03 -20.49
C HIS A 312 14.64 -22.05 -19.57
N LEU A 313 13.87 -22.55 -18.61
CA LEU A 313 13.21 -21.72 -17.61
C LEU A 313 14.23 -20.98 -16.73
N HIS A 314 15.18 -21.70 -16.15
CA HIS A 314 16.24 -21.10 -15.33
C HIS A 314 17.03 -20.03 -16.08
N ARG A 315 17.40 -20.31 -17.34
CA ARG A 315 18.13 -19.37 -18.19
C ARG A 315 17.29 -18.15 -18.54
N SER A 316 16.02 -18.34 -18.90
CA SER A 316 15.10 -17.23 -19.17
C SER A 316 14.92 -16.31 -17.96
N LEU A 317 14.74 -16.87 -16.75
CA LEU A 317 14.66 -16.08 -15.52
C LEU A 317 15.96 -15.33 -15.22
N THR A 318 17.11 -15.95 -15.50
CA THR A 318 18.43 -15.30 -15.35
C THR A 318 18.56 -14.11 -16.30
N GLU A 319 18.22 -14.29 -17.57
CA GLU A 319 18.27 -13.24 -18.60
C GLU A 319 17.32 -12.08 -18.27
N ILE A 320 16.10 -12.40 -17.83
CA ILE A 320 15.11 -11.41 -17.38
C ILE A 320 15.62 -10.66 -16.14
N SER A 321 16.15 -11.34 -15.13
CA SER A 321 16.67 -10.68 -13.91
C SER A 321 17.79 -9.68 -14.24
N HIS A 322 18.68 -10.07 -15.17
CA HIS A 322 19.77 -9.22 -15.62
C HIS A 322 19.26 -8.06 -16.48
N LEU A 323 18.24 -8.30 -17.32
CA LEU A 323 17.58 -7.25 -18.08
C LEU A 323 16.98 -6.22 -17.11
N ILE A 324 16.09 -6.63 -16.20
CA ILE A 324 15.38 -5.75 -15.26
C ILE A 324 16.35 -4.85 -14.50
N ARG A 325 17.48 -5.41 -14.05
CA ARG A 325 18.58 -4.68 -13.39
C ARG A 325 19.13 -3.55 -14.24
N ARG A 326 19.36 -3.77 -15.54
CA ARG A 326 19.89 -2.75 -16.47
C ARG A 326 18.80 -1.80 -16.96
N MET A 327 17.60 -2.32 -17.15
CA MET A 327 16.38 -1.61 -17.51
C MET A 327 15.16 -2.51 -17.28
N PRO A 328 14.09 -2.03 -16.66
CA PRO A 328 13.79 -0.61 -16.50
C PRO A 328 14.21 -0.02 -15.14
N ALA A 329 14.72 -0.82 -14.18
CA ALA A 329 14.98 -0.34 -12.81
C ALA A 329 15.91 0.90 -12.77
N THR A 330 16.95 0.93 -13.60
CA THR A 330 17.88 2.08 -13.72
C THR A 330 17.23 3.37 -14.27
N TYR A 331 16.08 3.26 -14.94
CA TYR A 331 15.41 4.37 -15.62
C TYR A 331 14.08 4.77 -14.97
N LEU A 332 13.63 4.03 -13.95
CA LEU A 332 12.55 4.47 -13.06
C LEU A 332 13.21 5.26 -11.93
N ARG A 333 13.21 6.59 -12.07
CA ARG A 333 13.94 7.53 -11.22
C ARG A 333 12.99 8.46 -10.49
N TRP A 334 13.45 8.99 -9.37
CA TRP A 334 12.72 10.04 -8.67
C TRP A 334 12.57 11.27 -9.58
N PRO A 335 11.41 11.95 -9.60
CA PRO A 335 11.21 13.15 -10.39
C PRO A 335 12.28 14.21 -10.10
N ALA A 336 12.78 14.86 -11.15
CA ALA A 336 13.87 15.84 -11.07
C ALA A 336 15.17 15.31 -10.42
N SER A 337 15.39 13.99 -10.45
CA SER A 337 16.59 13.34 -9.89
C SER A 337 17.12 12.26 -10.84
N ASP A 338 18.43 12.03 -10.77
CA ASP A 338 19.07 10.90 -11.45
C ASP A 338 19.04 9.60 -10.63
N ASN A 339 18.54 9.64 -9.39
CA ASN A 339 18.55 8.48 -8.50
C ASN A 339 17.47 7.46 -8.90
N PRO A 340 17.82 6.17 -9.07
CA PRO A 340 16.83 5.12 -9.31
C PRO A 340 15.96 4.91 -8.08
N ILE A 341 14.68 4.62 -8.31
CA ILE A 341 13.70 4.32 -7.25
C ILE A 341 13.95 2.93 -6.67
N PHE A 342 14.23 1.96 -7.55
CA PHE A 342 14.39 0.56 -7.16
C PHE A 342 15.88 0.18 -7.10
N LYS A 343 16.28 -0.43 -5.98
CA LYS A 343 17.62 -0.99 -5.82
C LYS A 343 17.57 -2.50 -6.05
N ILE A 344 18.56 -3.05 -6.77
CA ILE A 344 18.63 -4.48 -7.07
C ILE A 344 20.02 -5.02 -6.70
N ASP A 345 20.05 -5.94 -5.75
CA ASP A 345 21.24 -6.70 -5.36
C ASP A 345 21.22 -8.05 -6.08
N TRP A 346 21.74 -8.07 -7.32
CA TRP A 346 21.70 -9.25 -8.20
C TRP A 346 22.78 -10.29 -7.86
N ARG A 347 22.42 -11.57 -7.91
CA ARG A 347 23.31 -12.71 -7.66
C ARG A 347 23.55 -13.52 -8.93
N ARG A 348 24.82 -13.82 -9.21
CA ARG A 348 25.21 -14.63 -10.37
C ARG A 348 24.82 -16.08 -10.17
N GLN A 349 24.07 -16.63 -11.11
CA GLN A 349 23.71 -18.05 -11.13
C GLN A 349 24.85 -18.90 -11.68
N THR A 350 25.17 -20.01 -11.00
CA THR A 350 26.36 -20.84 -11.28
C THR A 350 26.03 -22.10 -12.10
N SER A 351 25.00 -22.87 -11.73
CA SER A 351 24.58 -24.07 -12.46
C SER A 351 23.05 -24.19 -12.52
N THR A 352 22.54 -24.81 -13.59
CA THR A 352 21.12 -25.15 -13.67
C THR A 352 20.90 -26.47 -12.95
N PRO A 353 19.95 -26.56 -12.01
CA PRO A 353 19.64 -27.82 -11.34
C PRO A 353 19.05 -28.84 -12.34
N SER A 354 19.29 -30.13 -12.10
CA SER A 354 18.75 -31.23 -12.92
C SER A 354 17.23 -31.36 -12.84
N GLN A 355 16.68 -30.96 -11.69
CA GLN A 355 15.26 -30.78 -11.42
C GLN A 355 15.10 -29.36 -10.87
N LEU A 356 14.27 -28.55 -11.53
CA LEU A 356 13.99 -27.19 -11.10
C LEU A 356 12.62 -27.15 -10.42
N GLN A 357 12.61 -26.78 -9.15
CA GLN A 357 11.39 -26.45 -8.43
C GLN A 357 11.33 -24.94 -8.22
N ILE A 358 10.18 -24.33 -8.52
CA ILE A 358 9.95 -22.91 -8.24
C ILE A 358 9.58 -22.79 -6.75
N ASP A 359 10.56 -22.64 -5.87
CA ASP A 359 10.34 -22.44 -4.43
C ASP A 359 11.03 -21.16 -3.93
N GLU A 360 10.84 -20.84 -2.65
CA GLU A 360 11.41 -19.64 -2.05
C GLU A 360 12.95 -19.59 -2.19
N PRO A 361 13.73 -20.63 -1.83
CA PRO A 361 15.18 -20.65 -2.04
C PRO A 361 15.60 -20.39 -3.49
N PHE A 362 14.92 -21.01 -4.46
CA PHE A 362 15.18 -20.79 -5.88
C PHE A 362 14.95 -19.33 -6.28
N LEU A 363 13.83 -18.74 -5.86
CA LEU A 363 13.46 -17.37 -6.22
C LEU A 363 14.40 -16.32 -5.61
N TRP A 364 14.84 -16.51 -4.36
CA TRP A 364 15.85 -15.65 -3.71
C TRP A 364 17.25 -15.84 -4.27
N GLY A 365 17.52 -16.99 -4.89
CA GLY A 365 18.79 -17.31 -5.53
C GLY A 365 19.24 -16.24 -6.54
N PHE A 366 18.29 -15.58 -7.22
CA PHE A 366 18.56 -14.56 -8.25
C PHE A 366 19.02 -13.21 -7.69
N GLY A 367 18.69 -12.88 -6.44
CA GLY A 367 18.99 -11.57 -5.85
C GLY A 367 17.81 -10.95 -5.11
N ASP A 368 18.04 -9.72 -4.64
CA ASP A 368 17.09 -8.95 -3.86
C ASP A 368 16.61 -7.74 -4.68
N PHE A 369 15.30 -7.52 -4.72
CA PHE A 369 14.67 -6.35 -5.36
C PHE A 369 14.03 -5.48 -4.27
N HIS A 370 14.55 -4.29 -4.05
CA HIS A 370 14.11 -3.37 -3.01
C HIS A 370 13.09 -2.38 -3.55
N VAL A 371 11.90 -2.36 -2.94
CA VAL A 371 10.82 -1.41 -3.20
C VAL A 371 10.70 -0.44 -2.03
N PRO A 372 10.75 0.89 -2.24
CA PRO A 372 10.46 1.86 -1.19
C PRO A 372 9.12 1.59 -0.50
N LEU A 373 9.08 1.71 0.83
CA LEU A 373 7.93 1.29 1.64
C LEU A 373 6.64 2.02 1.24
N ASP A 374 6.73 3.32 0.96
CA ASP A 374 5.63 4.17 0.49
C ASP A 374 5.03 3.65 -0.83
N ILE A 375 5.87 3.28 -1.80
CA ILE A 375 5.45 2.70 -3.07
C ILE A 375 4.81 1.34 -2.85
N TRP A 376 5.40 0.49 -1.99
CA TRP A 376 4.84 -0.82 -1.68
C TRP A 376 3.47 -0.71 -1.04
N GLN A 377 3.31 0.18 -0.05
CA GLN A 377 2.02 0.46 0.59
C GLN A 377 1.00 0.99 -0.42
N ALA A 378 1.42 1.89 -1.31
CA ALA A 378 0.54 2.41 -2.35
C ALA A 378 0.02 1.31 -3.27
N LEU A 379 0.93 0.46 -3.75
CA LEU A 379 0.61 -0.70 -4.59
C LEU A 379 -0.18 -1.77 -3.86
N THR A 380 -0.11 -1.85 -2.53
CA THR A 380 -0.89 -2.79 -1.72
C THR A 380 -2.31 -2.28 -1.46
N HIS A 381 -2.45 -1.02 -1.02
CA HIS A 381 -3.73 -0.46 -0.59
C HIS A 381 -4.57 0.10 -1.75
N TYR A 382 -3.91 0.62 -2.78
CA TYR A 382 -4.58 1.30 -3.90
C TYR A 382 -4.51 0.50 -5.21
N ASN A 383 -4.14 -0.80 -5.14
CA ASN A 383 -3.97 -1.66 -6.31
C ASN A 383 -5.20 -1.69 -7.23
N VAL A 384 -6.40 -1.68 -6.64
CA VAL A 384 -7.68 -1.71 -7.37
C VAL A 384 -7.85 -0.51 -8.31
N TRP A 385 -7.16 0.60 -8.06
CA TRP A 385 -7.10 1.75 -8.95
C TRP A 385 -5.81 1.79 -9.78
N ILE A 386 -4.70 1.30 -9.24
CA ILE A 386 -3.39 1.37 -9.92
C ILE A 386 -3.25 0.32 -11.03
N GLU A 387 -3.57 -0.96 -10.77
CA GLU A 387 -3.39 -2.03 -11.77
C GLU A 387 -4.20 -1.76 -13.06
N PRO A 388 -5.48 -1.35 -12.99
CA PRO A 388 -6.24 -1.04 -14.21
C PRO A 388 -5.60 0.09 -15.05
N VAL A 389 -5.00 1.09 -14.41
CA VAL A 389 -4.30 2.18 -15.10
C VAL A 389 -3.02 1.68 -15.75
N LEU A 390 -2.27 0.80 -15.08
CA LEU A 390 -1.08 0.14 -15.65
C LEU A 390 -1.45 -0.70 -16.88
N VAL A 391 -2.54 -1.47 -16.81
CA VAL A 391 -3.03 -2.26 -17.96
C VAL A 391 -3.44 -1.34 -19.11
N ALA A 392 -4.22 -0.29 -18.83
CA ALA A 392 -4.66 0.66 -19.84
C ALA A 392 -3.48 1.35 -20.53
N GLU A 393 -2.46 1.76 -19.78
CA GLU A 393 -1.26 2.38 -20.34
C GLU A 393 -0.43 1.39 -21.16
N TRP A 394 -0.32 0.12 -20.73
CA TRP A 394 0.36 -0.91 -21.51
C TRP A 394 -0.36 -1.17 -22.84
N VAL A 395 -1.69 -1.29 -22.82
CA VAL A 395 -2.51 -1.40 -24.05
C VAL A 395 -2.25 -0.21 -24.96
N ARG A 396 -2.27 1.02 -24.43
CA ARG A 396 -2.01 2.24 -25.20
C ARG A 396 -0.63 2.22 -25.88
N LEU A 397 0.41 1.72 -25.19
CA LEU A 397 1.75 1.56 -25.79
C LEU A 397 1.75 0.53 -26.92
N ILE A 398 1.12 -0.63 -26.73
CA ILE A 398 1.04 -1.68 -27.76
C ILE A 398 0.33 -1.14 -29.01
N GLU A 399 -0.77 -0.40 -28.84
CA GLU A 399 -1.46 0.27 -29.94
C GLU A 399 -0.55 1.26 -30.67
N ALA A 400 0.10 2.16 -29.92
CA ALA A 400 1.01 3.15 -30.48
C ALA A 400 2.17 2.50 -31.25
N TYR A 401 2.67 1.36 -30.77
CA TYR A 401 3.75 0.61 -31.42
C TYR A 401 3.28 -0.24 -32.61
N SER A 402 1.97 -0.50 -32.73
CA SER A 402 1.41 -1.31 -33.82
C SER A 402 1.25 -0.54 -35.13
N ALA A 403 1.23 0.80 -35.09
CA ALA A 403 1.19 1.69 -36.27
C ALA A 403 0.18 1.22 -37.36
N ASP A 404 -1.05 0.90 -36.93
CA ASP A 404 -2.18 0.42 -37.75
C ASP A 404 -2.00 -0.94 -38.48
N ARG A 405 -0.95 -1.71 -38.15
CA ARG A 405 -0.63 -2.98 -38.84
C ARG A 405 -1.48 -4.18 -38.43
N LEU A 406 -2.18 -4.07 -37.30
CA LEU A 406 -2.93 -5.17 -36.70
C LEU A 406 -4.35 -4.66 -36.36
N PRO A 407 -5.41 -5.25 -36.93
CA PRO A 407 -6.78 -4.94 -36.52
C PRO A 407 -7.04 -5.43 -35.09
N ASP A 408 -7.91 -4.74 -34.35
CA ASP A 408 -8.35 -5.11 -33.00
C ASP A 408 -7.26 -5.29 -31.93
N VAL A 409 -6.07 -4.69 -32.13
CA VAL A 409 -4.93 -4.76 -31.18
C VAL A 409 -5.34 -4.42 -29.76
N ARG A 410 -6.19 -3.38 -29.59
CA ARG A 410 -6.68 -2.97 -28.27
C ARG A 410 -7.30 -4.13 -27.51
N MET A 411 -8.29 -4.77 -28.15
CA MET A 411 -9.10 -5.81 -27.56
C MET A 411 -8.26 -7.07 -27.32
N LEU A 412 -7.38 -7.41 -28.28
CA LEU A 412 -6.45 -8.52 -28.14
C LEU A 412 -5.48 -8.29 -26.98
N ALA A 413 -4.84 -7.12 -26.91
CA ALA A 413 -3.92 -6.75 -25.84
C ALA A 413 -4.62 -6.76 -24.48
N GLN A 414 -5.82 -6.20 -24.37
CA GLN A 414 -6.58 -6.18 -23.12
C GLN A 414 -6.92 -7.60 -22.64
N ARG A 415 -7.31 -8.50 -23.55
CA ARG A 415 -7.56 -9.91 -23.23
C ARG A 415 -6.29 -10.62 -22.79
N LEU A 416 -5.18 -10.45 -23.50
CA LEU A 416 -3.91 -11.12 -23.20
C LEU A 416 -3.21 -10.56 -21.95
N LEU A 417 -3.47 -9.30 -21.61
CA LEU A 417 -3.01 -8.67 -20.37
C LEU A 417 -3.89 -9.04 -19.17
N THR A 418 -5.05 -9.65 -19.37
CA THR A 418 -5.81 -10.22 -18.24
C THR A 418 -4.93 -11.27 -17.57
N TRP A 419 -4.70 -11.12 -16.27
CA TRP A 419 -3.82 -12.06 -15.57
C TRP A 419 -4.44 -13.46 -15.65
N ALA A 420 -3.65 -14.44 -16.02
CA ALA A 420 -4.07 -15.84 -16.01
C ALA A 420 -4.15 -16.30 -14.55
N ASP A 421 -5.29 -16.02 -13.92
CA ASP A 421 -5.65 -16.62 -12.64
C ASP A 421 -5.74 -18.15 -12.81
N PRO A 422 -5.43 -18.93 -11.76
CA PRO A 422 -5.70 -20.36 -11.80
C PRO A 422 -7.14 -20.58 -12.21
N LEU A 423 -7.39 -21.48 -13.17
CA LEU A 423 -8.74 -21.95 -13.44
C LEU A 423 -9.35 -22.38 -12.12
N ARG A 424 -10.66 -22.14 -11.94
CA ARG A 424 -11.40 -22.68 -10.79
C ARG A 424 -11.41 -24.21 -10.90
N ASP A 425 -10.32 -24.82 -10.46
CA ASP A 425 -10.05 -26.23 -10.59
C ASP A 425 -10.12 -26.87 -9.21
N THR A 426 -11.05 -27.82 -9.09
CA THR A 426 -11.24 -28.59 -7.87
C THR A 426 -10.76 -30.02 -8.02
N THR A 427 -10.17 -30.37 -9.17
CA THR A 427 -9.76 -31.74 -9.52
C THR A 427 -8.76 -32.29 -8.53
N PHE A 428 -7.81 -31.47 -8.07
CA PHE A 428 -6.83 -31.88 -7.06
C PHE A 428 -7.49 -32.29 -5.73
N ALA A 429 -8.43 -31.49 -5.22
CA ALA A 429 -9.18 -31.80 -4.01
C ALA A 429 -10.16 -32.97 -4.22
N ARG A 430 -10.80 -33.08 -5.40
CA ARG A 430 -11.67 -34.21 -5.74
C ARG A 430 -10.89 -35.52 -5.78
N ALA A 431 -9.70 -35.54 -6.38
CA ALA A 431 -8.83 -36.70 -6.37
C ALA A 431 -8.41 -37.12 -4.94
N ALA A 432 -8.26 -36.16 -4.03
CA ALA A 432 -8.04 -36.46 -2.62
C ALA A 432 -9.26 -37.12 -1.95
N VAL A 433 -10.49 -36.66 -2.24
CA VAL A 433 -11.72 -37.32 -1.75
C VAL A 433 -11.79 -38.78 -2.20
N GLU A 434 -11.58 -39.04 -3.50
CA GLU A 434 -11.63 -40.40 -4.06
C GLU A 434 -10.56 -41.31 -3.44
N ARG A 435 -9.34 -40.79 -3.25
CA ARG A 435 -8.25 -41.52 -2.60
C ARG A 435 -8.59 -41.88 -1.15
N ILE A 436 -9.14 -40.95 -0.37
CA ILE A 436 -9.54 -41.20 1.02
C ILE A 436 -10.63 -42.27 1.05
N ARG A 437 -11.64 -42.17 0.18
CA ARG A 437 -12.71 -43.19 0.06
C ARG A 437 -12.18 -44.56 -0.30
N ALA A 438 -11.18 -44.65 -1.18
CA ALA A 438 -10.55 -45.91 -1.56
C ALA A 438 -9.87 -46.63 -0.37
N THR A 439 -9.51 -45.91 0.69
CA THR A 439 -8.97 -46.51 1.94
C THR A 439 -10.07 -46.99 2.90
N GLY A 440 -11.36 -46.83 2.56
CA GLY A 440 -12.49 -47.14 3.43
C GLY A 440 -12.83 -46.02 4.44
N LYS A 441 -12.07 -44.93 4.46
CA LYS A 441 -12.36 -43.74 5.28
C LYS A 441 -13.56 -42.97 4.73
N THR A 442 -14.36 -42.43 5.64
CA THR A 442 -15.51 -41.57 5.31
C THR A 442 -15.07 -40.11 5.25
N VAL A 443 -15.54 -39.37 4.24
CA VAL A 443 -15.30 -37.92 4.11
C VAL A 443 -16.52 -37.14 4.60
N TYR A 444 -16.29 -36.05 5.33
CA TYR A 444 -17.33 -35.22 5.95
C TYR A 444 -17.32 -33.80 5.38
N CYS A 445 -18.48 -33.13 5.41
CA CYS A 445 -18.60 -31.72 5.09
C CYS A 445 -17.91 -30.89 6.17
N VAL A 446 -16.89 -30.10 5.84
CA VAL A 446 -16.13 -29.34 6.85
C VAL A 446 -17.00 -28.35 7.63
N TRP A 447 -18.03 -27.78 6.99
CA TRP A 447 -18.88 -26.77 7.60
C TRP A 447 -19.93 -27.33 8.57
N THR A 448 -20.45 -28.52 8.32
CA THR A 448 -21.58 -29.09 9.08
C THR A 448 -21.24 -30.36 9.85
N GLY A 449 -20.12 -31.02 9.53
CA GLY A 449 -19.77 -32.34 10.04
C GLY A 449 -20.63 -33.48 9.46
N ALA A 450 -21.54 -33.20 8.52
CA ALA A 450 -22.38 -34.22 7.91
C ALA A 450 -21.54 -35.14 7.00
N ARG A 451 -21.83 -36.44 7.02
CA ARG A 451 -21.21 -37.42 6.12
C ARG A 451 -21.54 -37.09 4.67
N LEU A 452 -20.53 -37.11 3.79
CA LEU A 452 -20.72 -36.87 2.36
C LEU A 452 -20.98 -38.19 1.61
N GLY A 453 -22.11 -38.25 0.91
CA GLY A 453 -22.40 -39.27 -0.10
C GLY A 453 -21.76 -38.92 -1.45
N ASP A 454 -22.11 -39.64 -2.51
CA ASP A 454 -21.47 -39.48 -3.83
C ASP A 454 -21.70 -38.10 -4.47
N GLU A 455 -22.80 -37.45 -4.11
CA GLU A 455 -23.05 -36.07 -4.50
C GLU A 455 -22.46 -35.07 -3.49
N TYR A 456 -21.30 -34.50 -3.83
CA TYR A 456 -20.63 -33.48 -3.03
C TYR A 456 -19.97 -32.40 -3.92
N ASP A 457 -19.65 -31.27 -3.29
CA ASP A 457 -18.88 -30.18 -3.89
C ASP A 457 -17.56 -29.96 -3.17
N ILE A 458 -16.62 -29.32 -3.86
CA ILE A 458 -15.44 -28.71 -3.25
C ILE A 458 -15.71 -27.21 -3.15
N ASP A 459 -15.88 -26.74 -1.92
CA ASP A 459 -16.04 -25.34 -1.59
C ASP A 459 -14.68 -24.63 -1.49
N HIS A 460 -14.65 -23.37 -1.90
CA HIS A 460 -13.51 -22.50 -1.66
C HIS A 460 -13.78 -21.72 -0.38
N CYS A 461 -13.00 -21.90 0.70
CA CYS A 461 -13.24 -21.24 1.98
C CYS A 461 -13.47 -19.74 1.81
N PHE A 462 -12.58 -19.07 1.07
CA PHE A 462 -12.80 -17.72 0.56
C PHE A 462 -13.34 -17.76 -0.88
N PRO A 463 -14.38 -16.98 -1.21
CA PRO A 463 -15.09 -17.12 -2.47
C PRO A 463 -14.20 -16.75 -3.66
N PHE A 464 -14.11 -17.65 -4.64
CA PHE A 464 -13.26 -17.49 -5.83
C PHE A 464 -13.56 -16.20 -6.62
N ALA A 465 -14.81 -15.75 -6.64
CA ALA A 465 -15.20 -14.51 -7.33
C ALA A 465 -14.61 -13.23 -6.69
N ALA A 466 -14.31 -13.29 -5.39
CA ALA A 466 -13.67 -12.21 -4.64
C ALA A 466 -12.15 -12.35 -4.66
N TRP A 467 -11.67 -13.60 -4.60
CA TRP A 467 -10.27 -13.96 -4.48
C TRP A 467 -10.00 -15.24 -5.28
N PRO A 468 -9.52 -15.13 -6.53
CA PRO A 468 -9.26 -16.27 -7.44
C PRO A 468 -8.11 -17.18 -6.97
N CYS A 469 -8.32 -17.91 -5.88
CA CYS A 469 -7.34 -18.80 -5.26
C CYS A 469 -7.83 -20.24 -5.26
N GLY A 470 -7.18 -21.08 -6.07
CA GLY A 470 -7.41 -22.53 -6.16
C GLY A 470 -6.45 -23.36 -5.32
N ASP A 471 -5.78 -22.75 -4.35
CA ASP A 471 -4.78 -23.40 -3.50
C ASP A 471 -5.41 -24.49 -2.62
N ALA A 472 -4.66 -25.55 -2.34
CA ALA A 472 -5.13 -26.71 -1.59
C ALA A 472 -5.67 -26.35 -0.20
N TRP A 473 -5.07 -25.36 0.48
CA TRP A 473 -5.53 -24.86 1.78
C TRP A 473 -6.91 -24.17 1.69
N ASN A 474 -7.30 -23.65 0.53
CA ASN A 474 -8.59 -22.99 0.34
C ASN A 474 -9.70 -23.96 -0.11
N LEU A 475 -9.37 -25.21 -0.48
CA LEU A 475 -10.30 -26.19 -1.06
C LEU A 475 -10.80 -27.22 -0.03
N MET A 476 -12.11 -27.23 0.23
CA MET A 476 -12.73 -28.06 1.27
C MET A 476 -13.92 -28.88 0.77
N PRO A 477 -14.10 -30.13 1.22
CA PRO A 477 -15.28 -30.92 0.88
C PRO A 477 -16.53 -30.36 1.60
N SER A 478 -17.60 -30.19 0.83
CA SER A 478 -18.84 -29.56 1.28
C SER A 478 -20.07 -30.24 0.69
N ALA A 479 -21.18 -30.24 1.44
CA ALA A 479 -22.46 -30.67 0.91
C ALA A 479 -22.96 -29.64 -0.13
N ARG A 480 -23.54 -30.10 -1.25
CA ARG A 480 -24.02 -29.23 -2.35
C ARG A 480 -24.88 -28.06 -1.87
N LEU A 481 -25.86 -28.34 -1.01
CA LEU A 481 -26.75 -27.31 -0.46
C LEU A 481 -26.01 -26.25 0.35
N ILE A 482 -24.98 -26.65 1.11
CA ILE A 482 -24.16 -25.75 1.92
C ILE A 482 -23.29 -24.87 1.03
N ASN A 483 -22.66 -25.46 0.00
CA ASN A 483 -21.88 -24.73 -0.99
C ASN A 483 -22.74 -23.70 -1.75
N ILE A 484 -23.97 -24.07 -2.15
CA ILE A 484 -24.94 -23.15 -2.79
C ILE A 484 -25.36 -22.03 -1.83
N GLN A 485 -25.65 -22.34 -0.57
CA GLN A 485 -26.03 -21.33 0.43
C GLN A 485 -24.91 -20.33 0.71
N LYS A 486 -23.66 -20.82 0.77
CA LYS A 486 -22.48 -19.98 0.94
C LYS A 486 -22.25 -19.11 -0.29
N SER A 487 -22.26 -19.69 -1.50
CA SER A 487 -22.07 -18.95 -2.76
C SER A 487 -20.86 -18.01 -2.68
N ASN A 488 -21.03 -16.73 -3.03
CA ASN A 488 -20.00 -15.69 -3.00
C ASN A 488 -19.86 -14.98 -1.63
N ARG A 489 -20.37 -15.57 -0.55
CA ARG A 489 -20.32 -14.98 0.79
C ARG A 489 -19.04 -15.38 1.54
N LEU A 490 -18.61 -14.51 2.44
CA LEU A 490 -17.42 -14.70 3.26
C LEU A 490 -17.77 -15.47 4.54
N VAL A 491 -17.04 -16.55 4.83
CA VAL A 491 -17.18 -17.32 6.07
C VAL A 491 -16.89 -16.40 7.27
N THR A 492 -17.72 -16.43 8.31
CA THR A 492 -17.45 -15.65 9.52
C THR A 492 -16.25 -16.21 10.28
N GLN A 493 -15.69 -15.43 11.21
CA GLN A 493 -14.67 -15.94 12.12
C GLN A 493 -15.18 -17.11 12.96
N THR A 494 -16.40 -17.01 13.49
CA THR A 494 -17.02 -18.06 14.31
C THR A 494 -17.24 -19.36 13.52
N ALA A 495 -17.67 -19.26 12.27
CA ALA A 495 -17.84 -20.40 11.39
C ALA A 495 -16.50 -21.09 11.08
N LEU A 496 -15.46 -20.29 10.81
CA LEU A 496 -14.11 -20.81 10.56
C LEU A 496 -13.56 -21.50 11.82
N GLU A 497 -13.69 -20.88 12.99
CA GLU A 497 -13.26 -21.45 14.28
C GLU A 497 -13.96 -22.79 14.59
N ARG A 498 -15.28 -22.87 14.38
CA ARG A 498 -16.06 -24.11 14.57
C ARG A 498 -15.70 -25.22 13.58
N ALA A 499 -15.14 -24.86 12.43
CA ALA A 499 -14.75 -25.78 11.38
C ALA A 499 -13.27 -26.17 11.45
N SER A 500 -12.44 -25.45 12.21
CA SER A 500 -10.98 -25.63 12.26
C SER A 500 -10.56 -27.09 12.41
N ASP A 501 -11.09 -27.83 13.39
CA ASP A 501 -10.69 -29.23 13.62
C ASP A 501 -11.00 -30.13 12.41
N ARG A 502 -12.16 -29.92 11.76
CA ARG A 502 -12.55 -30.68 10.57
C ARG A 502 -11.76 -30.27 9.34
N ILE A 503 -11.38 -29.00 9.25
CA ILE A 503 -10.53 -28.49 8.17
C ILE A 503 -9.11 -29.05 8.30
N THR A 504 -8.54 -29.05 9.51
CA THR A 504 -7.18 -29.57 9.74
C THR A 504 -7.13 -31.08 9.58
N GLU A 505 -8.17 -31.82 10.00
CA GLU A 505 -8.32 -33.26 9.72
C GLU A 505 -8.42 -33.53 8.20
N TRP A 506 -9.22 -32.73 7.48
CA TRP A 506 -9.28 -32.82 6.01
C TRP A 506 -7.91 -32.59 5.37
N TRP A 507 -7.18 -31.54 5.77
CA TRP A 507 -5.84 -31.27 5.22
C TRP A 507 -4.83 -32.37 5.55
N ALA A 508 -4.88 -32.92 6.76
CA ALA A 508 -4.07 -34.06 7.19
C ALA A 508 -4.22 -35.23 6.22
N ASP A 509 -5.46 -35.69 6.06
CA ASP A 509 -5.80 -36.83 5.21
C ASP A 509 -5.60 -36.54 3.72
N ALA A 510 -5.93 -35.34 3.24
CA ALA A 510 -5.94 -35.02 1.82
C ALA A 510 -4.54 -34.70 1.25
N PHE A 511 -3.69 -34.02 2.03
CA PHE A 511 -2.48 -33.38 1.51
C PHE A 511 -1.23 -33.58 2.38
N ILE A 512 -1.34 -33.55 3.72
CA ILE A 512 -0.18 -33.43 4.61
C ILE A 512 0.44 -34.78 4.98
N ASP A 513 -0.39 -35.80 5.24
CA ASP A 513 0.07 -37.16 5.57
C ASP A 513 0.29 -38.02 4.31
N GLN A 514 0.35 -37.33 3.16
CA GLN A 514 0.54 -37.94 1.85
C GLN A 514 2.03 -37.90 1.47
N ALA A 515 2.36 -38.36 0.26
CA ALA A 515 3.73 -38.28 -0.25
C ALA A 515 4.29 -36.85 -0.12
N GLU A 516 5.58 -36.74 0.21
CA GLU A 516 6.28 -35.49 0.56
C GLU A 516 5.95 -34.31 -0.38
N GLY A 517 5.83 -34.57 -1.69
CA GLY A 517 5.50 -33.54 -2.68
C GLY A 517 4.13 -32.87 -2.49
N GLN A 518 3.11 -33.58 -1.98
CA GLN A 518 1.78 -32.98 -1.72
C GLN A 518 1.80 -32.10 -0.48
N ARG A 519 2.47 -32.57 0.57
CA ARG A 519 2.69 -31.81 1.80
C ARG A 519 3.44 -30.52 1.51
N GLN A 520 4.53 -30.62 0.76
CA GLN A 520 5.35 -29.48 0.39
C GLN A 520 4.55 -28.48 -0.46
N ARG A 521 3.77 -28.96 -1.44
CA ARG A 521 2.88 -28.11 -2.25
C ARG A 521 1.88 -27.35 -1.38
N PHE A 522 1.20 -28.03 -0.46
CA PHE A 522 0.20 -27.42 0.42
C PHE A 522 0.77 -26.23 1.20
N PHE A 523 1.92 -26.44 1.87
CA PHE A 523 2.52 -25.38 2.69
C PHE A 523 3.17 -24.28 1.85
N LEU A 524 3.72 -24.60 0.67
CA LEU A 524 4.19 -23.59 -0.27
C LEU A 524 3.05 -22.70 -0.76
N GLU A 525 1.92 -23.26 -1.16
CA GLU A 525 0.73 -22.49 -1.58
C GLU A 525 0.20 -21.62 -0.43
N ALA A 526 0.16 -22.15 0.80
CA ALA A 526 -0.26 -21.38 1.98
C ALA A 526 0.69 -20.21 2.26
N ALA A 527 2.00 -20.45 2.32
CA ALA A 527 3.02 -19.44 2.63
C ALA A 527 3.10 -18.31 1.59
N GLN A 528 2.73 -18.57 0.34
CA GLN A 528 2.68 -17.55 -0.71
C GLN A 528 1.55 -16.53 -0.47
N THR A 529 0.37 -17.05 -0.14
CA THR A 529 -0.88 -16.30 -0.20
C THR A 529 -1.25 -15.71 1.15
N LEU A 530 -0.97 -16.44 2.24
CA LEU A 530 -1.38 -16.05 3.59
C LEU A 530 -0.25 -15.30 4.32
N PRO A 531 -0.53 -14.10 4.88
CA PRO A 531 0.49 -13.31 5.56
C PRO A 531 0.89 -13.94 6.90
N LEU A 532 2.12 -13.66 7.34
CA LEU A 532 2.66 -14.01 8.67
C LEU A 532 2.81 -15.52 8.96
N LEU A 533 2.84 -16.37 7.94
CA LEU A 533 3.19 -17.79 8.14
C LEU A 533 4.67 -17.93 8.51
N VAL A 534 4.94 -18.72 9.55
CA VAL A 534 6.31 -19.07 9.98
C VAL A 534 6.99 -19.98 8.94
N ALA A 535 8.32 -20.05 8.98
CA ALA A 535 9.11 -20.81 7.99
C ALA A 535 8.80 -22.33 7.91
N SER A 536 8.21 -22.90 8.97
CA SER A 536 7.72 -24.28 9.02
C SER A 536 6.34 -24.31 9.68
N PRO A 537 5.28 -23.89 8.98
CA PRO A 537 3.98 -23.71 9.59
C PRO A 537 3.29 -25.06 9.84
N GLY A 538 2.59 -25.17 10.96
CA GLY A 538 1.60 -26.21 11.19
C GLY A 538 0.23 -25.83 10.58
N THR A 539 -0.73 -26.75 10.61
CA THR A 539 -2.10 -26.49 10.15
C THR A 539 -2.81 -25.40 10.96
N ALA A 540 -2.51 -25.30 12.26
CA ALA A 540 -3.02 -24.24 13.12
C ALA A 540 -2.56 -22.85 12.67
N ASP A 541 -1.29 -22.72 12.28
CA ASP A 541 -0.72 -21.46 11.79
C ASP A 541 -1.41 -21.02 10.48
N VAL A 542 -1.73 -21.98 9.59
CA VAL A 542 -2.50 -21.72 8.35
C VAL A 542 -3.90 -21.20 8.68
N ILE A 543 -4.60 -21.79 9.64
CA ILE A 543 -5.92 -21.30 10.08
C ILE A 543 -5.83 -19.87 10.66
N ASP A 544 -4.83 -19.57 11.46
CA ASP A 544 -4.67 -18.23 12.04
C ASP A 544 -4.34 -17.18 10.96
N ALA A 545 -3.48 -17.53 10.01
CA ALA A 545 -3.20 -16.68 8.85
C ALA A 545 -4.46 -16.47 7.97
N MET A 546 -5.30 -17.51 7.81
CA MET A 546 -6.61 -17.38 7.14
C MET A 546 -7.55 -16.42 7.88
N LYS A 547 -7.60 -16.44 9.22
CA LYS A 547 -8.43 -15.50 10.01
C LYS A 547 -8.01 -14.05 9.77
N ILE A 548 -6.71 -13.79 9.68
CA ILE A 548 -6.17 -12.45 9.37
C ILE A 548 -6.54 -12.05 7.94
N HIS A 549 -6.33 -12.94 6.97
CA HIS A 549 -6.66 -12.69 5.57
C HIS A 549 -8.17 -12.41 5.36
N ARG A 550 -9.04 -13.11 6.10
CA ARG A 550 -10.49 -12.86 6.11
C ARG A 550 -10.83 -11.40 6.48
N ILE A 551 -10.13 -10.82 7.46
CA ILE A 551 -10.36 -9.43 7.89
C ILE A 551 -10.09 -8.47 6.73
N ARG A 552 -9.00 -8.70 5.99
CA ARG A 552 -8.64 -7.93 4.79
C ARG A 552 -9.73 -8.02 3.72
N LEU A 553 -10.13 -9.24 3.32
CA LEU A 553 -11.20 -9.44 2.33
C LEU A 553 -12.52 -8.79 2.74
N SER A 554 -12.87 -8.85 4.04
CA SER A 554 -14.09 -8.22 4.56
C SER A 554 -14.05 -6.69 4.45
N LYS A 555 -12.92 -6.06 4.75
CA LYS A 555 -12.77 -4.60 4.70
C LYS A 555 -12.67 -4.09 3.27
N ASP A 556 -11.89 -4.75 2.44
CA ASP A 556 -11.53 -4.25 1.11
C ASP A 556 -12.64 -4.48 0.09
N GLN A 557 -13.42 -5.56 0.22
CA GLN A 557 -14.42 -5.97 -0.78
C GLN A 557 -15.89 -5.92 -0.30
N GLY A 558 -16.13 -5.64 0.98
CA GLY A 558 -17.50 -5.49 1.51
C GLY A 558 -18.38 -6.75 1.36
N LEU A 559 -17.78 -7.94 1.35
CA LEU A 559 -18.49 -9.21 1.13
C LEU A 559 -19.52 -9.48 2.23
N ARG A 560 -20.69 -9.99 1.84
CA ARG A 560 -21.70 -10.44 2.81
C ARG A 560 -21.17 -11.63 3.60
N SER A 561 -21.37 -11.62 4.91
CA SER A 561 -20.99 -12.71 5.80
C SER A 561 -21.90 -13.94 5.64
N TRP A 562 -21.36 -15.12 5.91
CA TRP A 562 -22.08 -16.40 5.92
C TRP A 562 -21.68 -17.27 7.10
N GLU A 563 -22.70 -17.85 7.74
CA GLU A 563 -22.59 -18.79 8.86
C GLU A 563 -23.29 -20.11 8.44
N PRO A 564 -22.70 -21.28 8.71
CA PRO A 564 -23.36 -22.56 8.48
C PRO A 564 -24.60 -22.70 9.37
N VAL A 565 -25.77 -22.93 8.77
CA VAL A 565 -26.97 -23.26 9.52
C VAL A 565 -26.89 -24.73 9.95
N THR A 566 -26.47 -24.98 11.19
CA THR A 566 -26.54 -26.32 11.79
C THR A 566 -27.99 -26.58 12.21
N GLY A 567 -28.49 -27.79 11.97
CA GLY A 567 -29.90 -28.17 12.13
C GLY A 567 -30.42 -28.23 13.57
N ARG A 568 -30.25 -27.16 14.36
CA ARG A 568 -30.92 -26.94 15.65
C ARG A 568 -31.72 -25.63 15.71
N SER A 569 -31.80 -24.86 14.63
CA SER A 569 -32.58 -23.60 14.57
C SER A 569 -33.88 -23.69 13.76
N ARG A 570 -34.44 -24.90 13.57
CA ARG A 570 -35.78 -25.05 12.97
C ARG A 570 -36.93 -24.67 13.92
N GLU A 571 -36.66 -24.38 15.19
CA GLU A 571 -37.71 -23.98 16.16
C GLU A 571 -37.95 -22.47 16.24
N SER A 572 -37.07 -21.62 15.70
CA SER A 572 -37.28 -20.16 15.71
C SER A 572 -37.95 -19.63 14.44
N ALA A 573 -37.85 -20.34 13.31
CA ALA A 573 -38.47 -19.92 12.05
C ALA A 573 -39.99 -20.17 12.00
N SER A 574 -40.52 -21.03 12.87
CA SER A 574 -41.96 -21.36 12.93
C SER A 574 -42.78 -20.34 13.71
N LYS A 575 -42.15 -19.47 14.51
CA LYS A 575 -42.86 -18.43 15.28
C LYS A 575 -43.14 -17.16 14.46
N GLU A 576 -42.22 -16.76 13.58
CA GLU A 576 -42.40 -15.56 12.75
C GLU A 576 -43.45 -15.72 11.63
N GLN A 577 -43.81 -16.96 11.24
CA GLN A 577 -44.92 -17.18 10.29
C GLN A 577 -46.30 -17.24 10.96
N SER A 578 -46.38 -17.43 12.28
CA SER A 578 -47.68 -17.45 12.98
C SER A 578 -48.20 -16.05 13.37
N GLU A 579 -47.31 -15.07 13.56
CA GLU A 579 -47.70 -13.70 13.96
C GLU A 579 -48.11 -12.78 12.78
N SER A 580 -47.91 -13.21 11.53
CA SER A 580 -48.31 -12.43 10.34
C SER A 580 -49.72 -12.72 9.83
N SER A 581 -50.44 -13.66 10.45
CA SER A 581 -51.79 -14.08 10.00
C SER A 581 -52.96 -13.48 10.80
N ASP A 582 -52.69 -12.68 11.84
CA ASP A 582 -53.73 -12.21 12.78
C ASP A 582 -53.96 -10.69 12.77
N THR A 583 -53.96 -10.08 11.59
CA THR A 583 -54.51 -8.72 11.40
C THR A 583 -55.52 -8.69 10.26
N GLY A 584 -56.62 -9.41 10.47
CA GLY A 584 -57.86 -9.24 9.74
C GLY A 584 -58.86 -8.42 10.54
N THR A 585 -59.35 -7.32 9.95
CA THR A 585 -60.71 -6.77 10.10
C THR A 585 -61.21 -6.33 11.49
N ALA A 586 -61.43 -5.02 11.66
CA ALA A 586 -62.76 -4.46 11.93
C ALA A 586 -62.75 -2.92 12.15
N SER A 587 -63.64 -2.26 11.40
CA SER A 587 -64.31 -0.95 11.62
C SER A 587 -63.48 0.34 11.54
#